data_AF-A0A959G0S4-F1
#
_entry.id   AF-A0A959G0S4-F1
#
_cell.length_a   1.000
_cell.length_b   1.000
_cell.length_c   1.000
_cell.angle_alpha   90.00
_cell.angle_beta   90.00
_cell.angle_gamma   90.00
#
_symmetry.space_group_name_H-M   'P 1'
#
loop_
_entity.id
_entity.type
_entity.pdbx_description
1 polymer ?
#
loop_
_entity_poly.entity_id
_entity_poly.type
_entity_poly.pdbx_seq_one_letter_code
_entity_poly.pdbx_strand_id
1 'polypeptide(L)'
;MEKRKKLFRFGALLLIPVVVWLCWPLSSDRFEIQFDQAALEAKLQYLQEPVKDSFQAPNIVVLLADDLGWADISLNGSPYVQTPNIDAFAQRGATCPKAYVTAPVCAPSRAGFITGRYQQRFGFETQMHYRHLRNRLEYLSYSLFVRSDPWTIEPRKKVPRKVDEQMQG
;
A
#
# COMPACT_ATOMS: atom_id res chain seq x y z
N MET A 1 49.87 -14.93 -27.02
CA MET A 1 49.16 -14.60 -25.75
C MET A 1 48.73 -13.14 -25.63
N GLU A 2 49.45 -12.18 -26.21
CA GLU A 2 49.24 -10.74 -25.97
C GLU A 2 48.00 -10.15 -26.66
N LYS A 3 47.64 -10.61 -27.87
CA LYS A 3 46.42 -10.20 -28.58
C LYS A 3 45.14 -10.59 -27.84
N ARG A 4 45.09 -11.78 -27.22
CA ARG A 4 43.96 -12.23 -26.39
C ARG A 4 43.80 -11.36 -25.13
N LYS A 5 44.91 -10.96 -24.50
CA LYS A 5 44.89 -10.02 -23.34
C LYS A 5 44.41 -8.62 -23.74
N LYS A 6 44.77 -8.11 -24.93
CA LYS A 6 44.27 -6.82 -25.45
C LYS A 6 42.77 -6.87 -25.78
N LEU A 7 42.29 -7.93 -26.44
CA LEU A 7 40.87 -8.09 -26.75
C LEU A 7 40.00 -8.20 -25.48
N PHE A 8 40.47 -8.93 -24.47
CA PHE A 8 39.78 -9.04 -23.18
C PHE A 8 39.73 -7.70 -22.43
N ARG A 9 40.80 -6.89 -22.51
CA ARG A 9 40.85 -5.54 -21.95
C ARG A 9 39.90 -4.56 -22.65
N PHE A 10 39.78 -4.63 -23.98
CA PHE A 10 38.83 -3.82 -24.74
C PHE A 10 37.37 -4.23 -24.48
N GLY A 11 37.08 -5.53 -24.38
CA GLY A 11 35.75 -6.02 -24.02
C GLY A 11 35.33 -5.62 -22.59
N ALA A 12 36.27 -5.68 -21.64
CA ALA A 12 36.04 -5.24 -20.26
C ALA A 12 35.79 -3.72 -20.16
N LEU A 13 36.47 -2.90 -20.96
CA LEU A 13 36.27 -1.45 -21.01
C LEU A 13 34.88 -1.03 -21.51
N LEU A 14 34.24 -1.81 -22.37
CA LEU A 14 32.88 -1.57 -22.84
C LEU A 14 31.80 -2.13 -21.88
N LEU A 15 32.13 -3.15 -21.10
CA LEU A 15 31.21 -3.74 -20.11
C LEU A 15 30.96 -2.82 -18.92
N ILE A 16 31.99 -2.11 -18.44
CA ILE A 16 31.90 -1.21 -17.29
C ILE A 16 30.82 -0.13 -17.45
N PRO A 17 30.78 0.67 -18.54
CA PRO A 17 29.74 1.70 -18.71
C PRO A 17 28.33 1.11 -18.85
N VAL A 18 28.18 -0.09 -19.41
CA VAL A 18 26.89 -0.79 -19.49
C VAL A 18 26.42 -1.24 -18.11
N VAL A 19 27.31 -1.83 -17.31
CA VAL A 19 27.01 -2.23 -15.92
C VAL A 19 26.71 -1.01 -15.06
N VAL A 20 27.46 0.07 -15.21
CA VAL A 20 27.18 1.34 -14.54
C VAL A 20 25.82 1.87 -14.98
N TRP A 21 25.47 1.89 -16.26
CA TRP A 21 24.14 2.35 -16.71
C TRP A 21 22.99 1.47 -16.22
N LEU A 22 23.20 0.16 -16.09
CA LEU A 22 22.19 -0.79 -15.58
C LEU A 22 21.97 -0.66 -14.07
N CYS A 23 23.04 -0.43 -13.32
CA CYS A 23 23.04 -0.31 -11.86
C CYS A 23 22.90 1.13 -11.36
N TRP A 24 23.06 2.13 -12.23
CA TRP A 24 23.00 3.55 -11.89
C TRP A 24 21.62 4.17 -12.24
N PRO A 25 21.02 4.90 -11.30
CA PRO A 25 21.50 5.09 -9.93
C PRO A 25 21.19 3.86 -9.06
N LEU A 26 22.04 3.55 -8.07
CA LEU A 26 21.81 2.41 -7.15
C LEU A 26 20.50 2.56 -6.37
N SER A 27 20.07 3.81 -6.18
CA SER A 27 18.74 4.24 -5.78
C SER A 27 18.43 5.54 -6.53
N SER A 28 17.23 5.69 -7.10
CA SER A 28 16.80 6.95 -7.72
C SER A 28 15.68 7.56 -6.90
N ASP A 29 15.75 8.87 -6.65
CA ASP A 29 14.65 9.69 -6.11
C ASP A 29 13.40 9.59 -6.97
N ARG A 30 13.55 9.19 -8.24
CA ARG A 30 12.45 8.86 -9.12
C ARG A 30 11.51 7.80 -8.50
N PHE A 31 12.01 6.90 -7.65
CA PHE A 31 11.24 5.84 -6.98
C PHE A 31 10.95 6.14 -5.50
N GLU A 32 11.36 7.32 -5.01
CA GLU A 32 11.00 7.75 -3.67
C GLU A 32 9.55 8.23 -3.62
N ILE A 33 8.88 7.91 -2.51
CA ILE A 33 7.54 8.44 -2.22
C ILE A 33 7.74 9.89 -1.79
N GLN A 34 7.33 10.82 -2.64
CA GLN A 34 7.33 12.25 -2.32
C GLN A 34 5.94 12.65 -1.82
N PHE A 35 5.90 13.56 -0.84
CA PHE A 35 4.65 14.15 -0.41
C PHE A 35 4.09 15.03 -1.53
N ASP A 36 2.85 14.75 -1.92
CA ASP A 36 2.11 15.60 -2.85
C ASP A 36 1.66 16.86 -2.11
N GLN A 37 2.40 17.95 -2.33
CA GLN A 37 2.10 19.25 -1.73
C GLN A 37 0.72 19.76 -2.15
N ALA A 38 0.29 19.50 -3.39
CA ALA A 38 -1.02 19.93 -3.85
C ALA A 38 -2.13 19.16 -3.13
N ALA A 39 -1.95 17.86 -2.89
CA ALA A 39 -2.89 17.08 -2.10
C ALA A 39 -2.94 17.54 -0.62
N LEU A 40 -1.80 17.93 -0.06
CA LEU A 40 -1.74 18.47 1.30
C LEU A 40 -2.48 19.81 1.41
N GLU A 41 -2.23 20.73 0.49
CA GLU A 41 -2.93 22.04 0.43
C GLU A 41 -4.43 21.86 0.25
N ALA A 42 -4.85 20.97 -0.66
CA ALA A 42 -6.27 20.65 -0.86
C ALA A 42 -6.92 20.07 0.40
N LYS A 43 -6.23 19.20 1.14
CA LYS A 43 -6.71 18.67 2.42
C LYS A 43 -6.86 19.79 3.45
N LEU A 44 -5.87 20.68 3.57
CA LEU A 44 -5.92 21.78 4.52
C LEU A 44 -7.08 22.74 4.19
N GLN A 45 -7.30 23.02 2.91
CA GLN A 45 -8.44 23.81 2.45
C GLN A 45 -9.76 23.13 2.81
N TYR A 46 -9.92 21.84 2.48
CA TYR A 46 -11.13 21.07 2.80
C TYR A 46 -11.44 21.08 4.32
N LEU A 47 -10.42 20.96 5.16
CA LEU A 47 -10.58 21.02 6.62
C LEU A 47 -10.98 22.40 7.15
N GLN A 48 -10.75 23.47 6.37
CA GLN A 48 -11.17 24.83 6.69
C GLN A 48 -12.56 25.15 6.12
N GLU A 49 -13.06 24.37 5.16
CA GLU A 49 -14.38 24.60 4.58
C GLU A 49 -15.47 24.31 5.62
N PRO A 50 -16.44 25.22 5.79
CA PRO A 50 -17.54 24.99 6.72
C PRO A 50 -18.38 23.80 6.25
N VAL A 51 -18.68 22.89 7.16
CA VAL A 51 -19.56 21.75 6.88
C VAL A 51 -20.90 22.30 6.40
N LYS A 52 -21.29 21.93 5.17
CA LYS A 52 -22.62 22.24 4.65
C LYS A 52 -23.66 21.37 5.35
N ASP A 53 -24.15 21.85 6.49
CA ASP A 53 -25.31 21.29 7.21
C ASP A 53 -26.55 21.38 6.31
N SER A 54 -26.72 20.39 5.44
CA SER A 54 -27.83 20.33 4.47
C SER A 54 -28.58 19.00 4.52
N PHE A 55 -28.15 18.06 5.36
CA PHE A 55 -28.79 16.75 5.46
C PHE A 55 -29.37 16.52 6.85
N GLN A 56 -30.68 16.23 6.91
CA GLN A 56 -31.38 15.77 8.12
C GLN A 56 -31.03 14.31 8.49
N ALA A 57 -30.05 13.70 7.82
CA ALA A 57 -29.64 12.32 8.05
C ALA A 57 -28.62 12.24 9.20
N PRO A 58 -28.57 11.11 9.94
CA PRO A 58 -27.54 10.90 10.94
C PRO A 58 -26.14 10.83 10.32
N ASN A 59 -25.17 11.44 10.97
CA ASN A 59 -23.76 11.29 10.62
C ASN A 59 -23.25 9.92 11.09
N ILE A 60 -22.61 9.17 10.19
CA ILE A 60 -22.00 7.87 10.51
C ILE A 60 -20.48 8.04 10.50
N VAL A 61 -19.85 7.82 11.66
CA VAL A 61 -18.39 7.83 11.80
C VAL A 61 -17.91 6.40 12.02
N VAL A 62 -17.04 5.92 11.14
CA VAL A 62 -16.42 4.59 11.25
C VAL A 62 -14.99 4.75 11.76
N LEU A 63 -14.71 4.17 12.91
CA LEU A 63 -13.35 4.03 13.45
C LEU A 63 -12.87 2.60 13.20
N LEU A 64 -11.81 2.46 12.40
CA LEU A 64 -11.20 1.17 12.06
C LEU A 64 -9.72 1.19 12.45
N ALA A 65 -9.30 0.26 13.29
CA ALA A 65 -7.90 0.09 13.69
C ALA A 65 -7.24 -1.03 12.87
N ASP A 66 -5.99 -0.82 12.44
CA ASP A 66 -5.18 -1.84 11.77
C ASP A 66 -4.40 -2.65 12.82
N ASP A 67 -4.29 -3.96 12.64
CA ASP A 67 -3.60 -4.90 13.54
C ASP A 67 -4.00 -4.84 15.03
N LEU A 68 -5.25 -4.48 15.35
CA LEU A 68 -5.76 -4.51 16.72
C LEU A 68 -6.23 -5.92 17.10
N GLY A 69 -5.48 -6.60 17.97
CA GLY A 69 -5.82 -7.92 18.47
C GLY A 69 -6.94 -7.89 19.51
N TRP A 70 -7.63 -9.03 19.66
CA TRP A 70 -8.69 -9.18 20.68
C TRP A 70 -8.18 -8.91 22.10
N ALA A 71 -6.97 -9.37 22.43
CA ALA A 71 -6.38 -9.21 23.76
C ALA A 71 -5.76 -7.83 24.02
N ASP A 72 -5.82 -6.91 23.06
CA ASP A 72 -5.23 -5.56 23.18
C ASP A 72 -6.22 -4.53 23.76
N ILE A 73 -7.44 -4.94 24.08
CA ILE A 73 -8.51 -4.08 24.62
C ILE A 73 -8.80 -4.50 26.08
N SER A 74 -8.83 -3.56 27.02
CA SER A 74 -9.08 -3.86 28.45
C SER A 74 -10.45 -4.50 28.69
N LEU A 75 -11.48 -4.09 27.94
CA LEU A 75 -12.81 -4.73 27.96
C LEU A 75 -12.78 -6.25 27.70
N ASN A 76 -11.80 -6.73 26.92
CA ASN A 76 -11.65 -8.15 26.58
C ASN A 76 -10.82 -8.94 27.62
N GLY A 77 -10.47 -8.30 28.75
CA GLY A 77 -9.70 -8.90 29.82
C GLY A 77 -8.18 -8.73 29.67
N SER A 78 -7.71 -7.77 28.89
CA SER A 78 -6.27 -7.47 28.77
C SER A 78 -5.69 -7.07 30.14
N PRO A 79 -4.68 -7.79 30.68
CA PRO A 79 -4.03 -7.40 31.92
C PRO A 79 -2.94 -6.33 31.69
N TYR A 80 -2.57 -6.06 30.44
CA TYR A 80 -1.42 -5.23 30.08
C TYR A 80 -1.81 -3.88 29.47
N VAL A 81 -2.90 -3.83 28.70
CA VAL A 81 -3.31 -2.62 27.96
C VAL A 81 -4.60 -2.07 28.55
N GLN A 82 -4.55 -0.81 28.97
CA GLN A 82 -5.71 -0.08 29.47
C GLN A 82 -6.28 0.82 28.37
N THR A 83 -7.55 0.63 28.01
CA THR A 83 -8.23 1.37 26.95
C THR A 83 -9.46 2.13 27.46
N PRO A 84 -9.31 3.07 28.42
CA PRO A 84 -10.44 3.68 29.13
C PRO A 84 -11.44 4.40 28.21
N ASN A 85 -10.97 5.00 27.12
CA ASN A 85 -11.85 5.66 26.15
C ASN A 85 -12.67 4.67 25.31
N ILE A 86 -12.10 3.51 24.96
CA ILE A 86 -12.80 2.43 24.24
C ILE A 86 -13.82 1.79 25.18
N ASP A 87 -13.44 1.54 26.44
CA ASP A 87 -14.31 0.96 27.45
C ASP A 87 -15.52 1.87 27.74
N ALA A 88 -15.28 3.18 27.89
CA ALA A 88 -16.36 4.16 28.06
C ALA A 88 -17.29 4.25 26.84
N PHE A 89 -16.76 4.07 25.63
CA PHE A 89 -17.57 4.02 24.41
C PHE A 89 -18.44 2.76 24.37
N ALA A 90 -17.87 1.60 24.71
CA ALA A 90 -18.58 0.33 24.76
C ALA A 90 -19.75 0.35 25.76
N GLN A 91 -19.60 1.00 26.92
CA GLN A 91 -20.68 1.14 27.93
C GLN A 91 -21.88 1.95 27.44
N ARG A 92 -21.69 2.83 26.45
CA ARG A 92 -22.74 3.71 25.90
C ARG A 92 -23.36 3.16 24.61
N GLY A 93 -22.90 2.00 24.14
CA GLY A 93 -23.29 1.43 22.86
C GLY A 93 -23.60 -0.06 22.95
N ALA A 94 -23.44 -0.73 21.82
CA ALA A 94 -23.56 -2.18 21.71
C ALA A 94 -22.19 -2.78 21.37
N THR A 95 -21.84 -3.86 22.06
CA THR A 95 -20.59 -4.61 21.84
C THR A 95 -20.89 -5.94 21.18
N CYS A 96 -20.11 -6.30 20.17
CA CYS A 96 -20.18 -7.59 19.49
C CYS A 96 -18.97 -8.46 19.88
N PRO A 97 -19.07 -9.33 20.91
CA PRO A 97 -17.92 -10.10 21.40
C PRO A 97 -17.45 -11.22 20.45
N LYS A 98 -18.20 -11.47 19.37
CA LYS A 98 -17.91 -12.48 18.35
C LYS A 98 -17.95 -11.86 16.96
N ALA A 99 -17.25 -10.74 16.79
CA ALA A 99 -17.05 -10.07 15.52
C ALA A 99 -15.78 -10.62 14.85
N TYR A 100 -15.92 -11.19 13.65
CA TYR A 100 -14.82 -11.78 12.89
C TYR A 100 -14.59 -11.03 11.59
N VAL A 101 -13.33 -10.82 11.24
CA VAL A 101 -12.93 -10.32 9.91
C VAL A 101 -13.06 -11.44 8.88
N THR A 102 -13.39 -11.08 7.64
CA THR A 102 -13.53 -12.05 6.54
C THR A 102 -12.18 -12.47 5.94
N ALA A 103 -11.11 -11.71 6.21
CA ALA A 103 -9.75 -12.06 5.83
C ALA A 103 -8.74 -11.60 6.90
N PRO A 104 -7.69 -12.39 7.20
CA PRO A 104 -6.67 -12.05 8.21
C PRO A 104 -5.55 -11.16 7.65
N VAL A 105 -5.82 -10.37 6.61
CA VAL A 105 -4.81 -9.56 5.90
C VAL A 105 -5.41 -8.18 5.61
N CYS A 106 -4.61 -7.12 5.79
CA CYS A 106 -5.09 -5.74 5.84
C CYS A 106 -5.90 -5.29 4.61
N ALA A 107 -5.36 -5.38 3.37
CA ALA A 107 -6.12 -4.94 2.20
C ALA A 107 -7.34 -5.83 1.90
N PRO A 108 -7.24 -7.18 1.89
CA PRO A 108 -8.40 -8.04 1.73
C PRO A 108 -9.50 -7.77 2.77
N SER A 109 -9.14 -7.59 4.04
CA SER A 109 -10.07 -7.26 5.14
C SER A 109 -10.80 -5.94 4.88
N ARG A 110 -10.06 -4.87 4.56
CA ARG A 110 -10.64 -3.55 4.24
C ARG A 110 -11.54 -3.60 3.01
N ALA A 111 -11.13 -4.31 1.96
CA ALA A 111 -11.95 -4.45 0.76
C ALA A 111 -13.27 -5.18 1.05
N GLY A 112 -13.23 -6.22 1.88
CA GLY A 112 -14.44 -6.91 2.34
C GLY A 112 -15.34 -6.01 3.19
N PHE A 113 -14.76 -5.20 4.07
CA PHE A 113 -15.48 -4.23 4.90
C PHE A 113 -16.18 -3.15 4.06
N ILE A 114 -15.49 -2.53 3.10
CA ILE A 114 -16.03 -1.47 2.25
C ILE A 114 -17.12 -2.00 1.31
N THR A 115 -16.92 -3.20 0.75
CA THR A 115 -17.85 -3.77 -0.24
C THR A 115 -19.01 -4.53 0.39
N GLY A 116 -18.93 -4.90 1.67
CA GLY A 116 -19.87 -5.80 2.33
C GLY A 116 -19.88 -7.21 1.72
N ARG A 117 -18.79 -7.63 1.07
CA ARG A 117 -18.70 -8.90 0.32
C ARG A 117 -17.49 -9.71 0.75
N TYR A 118 -17.64 -11.03 0.68
CA TYR A 118 -16.50 -11.95 0.77
C TYR A 118 -15.56 -11.77 -0.42
N GLN A 119 -14.25 -11.83 -0.16
CA GLN A 119 -13.16 -11.58 -1.10
C GLN A 119 -13.26 -12.47 -2.34
N GLN A 120 -13.68 -13.73 -2.16
CA GLN A 120 -13.88 -14.72 -3.23
C GLN A 120 -14.93 -14.27 -4.27
N ARG A 121 -15.82 -13.34 -3.90
CA ARG A 121 -16.88 -12.81 -4.78
C ARG A 121 -16.41 -11.67 -5.69
N PHE A 122 -15.18 -11.19 -5.50
CA PHE A 122 -14.61 -10.10 -6.31
C PHE A 122 -13.10 -10.25 -6.58
N GLY A 123 -12.48 -11.37 -6.18
CA GLY A 123 -11.12 -11.75 -6.59
C GLY A 123 -9.99 -11.05 -5.84
N PHE A 124 -10.22 -10.52 -4.63
CA PHE A 124 -9.21 -9.80 -3.85
C PHE A 124 -8.85 -10.50 -2.54
N GLU A 125 -8.27 -11.69 -2.68
CA GLU A 125 -8.06 -12.63 -1.56
C GLU A 125 -6.71 -12.45 -0.86
N THR A 126 -5.75 -11.78 -1.49
CA THR A 126 -4.38 -11.67 -1.01
C THR A 126 -3.88 -10.23 -1.01
N GLN A 127 -2.90 -9.95 -0.16
CA GLN A 127 -2.16 -8.69 -0.26
C GLN A 127 -1.30 -8.72 -1.52
N MET A 128 -1.57 -7.79 -2.44
CA MET A 128 -0.66 -7.56 -3.56
C MET A 128 0.68 -7.06 -3.01
N HIS A 129 1.71 -7.90 -3.09
CA HIS A 129 3.06 -7.54 -2.73
C HIS A 129 3.68 -6.80 -3.92
N TYR A 130 3.59 -5.47 -3.91
CA TYR A 130 4.28 -4.66 -4.90
C TYR A 130 5.76 -4.63 -4.55
N ARG A 131 6.57 -5.37 -5.31
CA ARG A 131 8.02 -5.15 -5.30
C ARG A 131 8.33 -3.99 -6.23
N HIS A 132 8.62 -2.83 -5.65
CA HIS A 132 9.10 -1.69 -6.43
C HIS A 132 10.52 -1.97 -6.92
N LEU A 133 10.67 -2.06 -8.24
CA LEU A 133 11.95 -2.25 -8.91
C LEU A 133 12.82 -1.00 -8.70
N ARG A 134 14.03 -1.18 -8.19
CA ARG A 134 14.91 -0.08 -7.75
C ARG A 134 15.80 0.46 -8.86
N ASN A 135 16.11 -0.36 -9.87
CA ASN A 135 17.01 0.01 -10.97
C ASN A 135 16.62 -0.70 -12.29
N ARG A 136 17.32 -0.34 -13.37
CA ARG A 136 17.07 -0.87 -14.72
C ARG A 136 17.41 -2.35 -14.83
N LEU A 137 18.44 -2.81 -14.09
CA LEU A 137 18.81 -4.21 -14.05
C LEU A 137 17.69 -5.07 -13.46
N GLU A 138 17.09 -4.63 -12.34
CA GLU A 138 15.93 -5.30 -11.74
C GLU A 138 14.74 -5.30 -12.70
N TYR A 139 14.45 -4.19 -13.37
CA TYR A 139 13.36 -4.14 -14.36
C TYR A 139 13.58 -5.11 -15.52
N LEU A 140 14.77 -5.07 -16.14
CA LEU A 140 15.10 -5.93 -17.27
C LEU A 140 15.15 -7.41 -16.85
N SER A 141 15.72 -7.72 -15.69
CA SER A 141 15.80 -9.11 -15.20
C SER A 141 14.42 -9.71 -14.95
N TYR A 142 13.51 -8.95 -14.33
CA TYR A 142 12.13 -9.39 -14.15
C TYR A 142 11.38 -9.51 -15.48
N SER A 143 11.55 -8.54 -16.40
CA SER A 143 10.85 -8.58 -17.69
C SER A 143 11.30 -9.70 -18.63
N LEU A 144 12.57 -10.13 -18.54
CA LEU A 144 13.16 -11.08 -19.48
C LEU A 144 13.23 -12.51 -18.93
N PHE A 145 13.42 -12.69 -17.60
CA PHE A 145 13.71 -13.99 -17.01
C PHE A 145 12.66 -14.49 -16.03
N VAL A 146 11.86 -13.62 -15.43
CA VAL A 146 10.75 -14.05 -14.57
C VAL A 146 9.54 -14.27 -15.47
N ARG A 147 9.27 -15.52 -15.84
CA ARG A 147 7.97 -15.91 -16.41
C ARG A 147 6.93 -15.65 -15.34
N SER A 148 6.29 -14.50 -15.45
CA SER A 148 5.48 -13.98 -14.40
C SER A 148 4.05 -14.48 -14.48
N ASP A 149 3.60 -15.19 -15.52
CA ASP A 149 2.19 -15.63 -15.62
C ASP A 149 1.72 -16.40 -14.37
N PRO A 150 0.70 -15.92 -13.63
CA PRO A 150 -0.28 -14.87 -13.97
C PRO A 150 0.03 -13.43 -13.47
N TRP A 151 1.12 -13.23 -12.75
CA TRP A 151 1.65 -11.94 -12.33
C TRP A 151 2.04 -11.07 -13.54
N THR A 152 1.37 -9.95 -13.74
CA THR A 152 1.81 -8.93 -14.69
C THR A 152 2.68 -7.90 -13.97
N ILE A 153 3.85 -7.57 -14.52
CA ILE A 153 4.63 -6.41 -14.05
C ILE A 153 3.77 -5.18 -14.31
N GLU A 154 3.17 -4.61 -13.26
CA GLU A 154 2.38 -3.40 -13.41
C GLU A 154 3.32 -2.25 -13.76
N PRO A 155 3.26 -1.69 -14.98
CA PRO A 155 4.12 -0.58 -15.35
C PRO A 155 3.78 0.55 -14.39
N ARG A 156 4.81 1.00 -13.65
CA ARG A 156 4.78 2.07 -12.63
C ARG A 156 3.46 2.85 -12.71
N LYS A 157 2.50 2.52 -11.85
CA LYS A 157 1.33 3.38 -11.64
C LYS A 157 1.90 4.75 -11.33
N LYS A 158 1.73 5.71 -12.25
CA LYS A 158 1.64 7.09 -11.81
C LYS A 158 0.55 7.06 -10.75
N VAL A 159 0.89 7.59 -9.57
CA VAL A 159 0.01 8.15 -8.53
C VAL A 159 -1.46 8.08 -8.96
N PRO A 160 -2.37 7.51 -8.14
CA PRO A 160 -3.62 6.90 -8.59
C PRO A 160 -4.25 7.68 -9.73
N ARG A 161 -4.68 6.98 -10.80
CA ARG A 161 -5.33 7.67 -11.92
C ARG A 161 -6.46 8.49 -11.30
N LYS A 162 -6.74 9.71 -11.81
CA LYS A 162 -7.85 10.52 -11.30
C LYS A 162 -9.16 9.72 -11.15
N VAL A 163 -9.34 8.70 -11.98
CA VAL A 163 -10.45 7.74 -11.91
C VAL A 163 -10.39 6.85 -10.65
N ASP A 164 -9.21 6.37 -10.27
CA ASP A 164 -8.98 5.61 -9.05
C ASP A 164 -9.13 6.51 -7.79
N GLU A 165 -8.77 7.80 -7.87
CA GLU A 165 -9.05 8.81 -6.81
C GLU A 165 -10.56 9.07 -6.67
N GLN A 166 -11.27 9.22 -7.80
CA GLN A 166 -12.74 9.38 -7.82
C GLN A 166 -13.50 8.14 -7.36
N MET A 167 -12.91 6.95 -7.46
CA MET A 167 -13.50 5.70 -6.97
C MET A 167 -13.23 5.44 -5.48
N GLN A 168 -12.42 6.27 -4.82
CA GLN A 168 -12.11 6.13 -3.38
C GLN A 168 -13.09 6.88 -2.46
N GLY A 169 -14.10 7.56 -3.02
CA GLY A 169 -15.12 8.29 -2.27
C GLY A 169 -14.78 9.76 -2.11
#